data_AF-A0A812WDI7-F1
#
_entry.id   AF-A0A812WDI7-F1
#
_cell.length_a   1.000
_cell.length_b   1.000
_cell.length_c   1.000
_cell.angle_alpha   90.00
_cell.angle_beta   90.00
_cell.angle_gamma   90.00
#
_symmetry.space_group_name_H-M   'P 1'
#
loop_
_entity.id
_entity.type
_entity.pdbx_description
1 polymer ?
#
loop_
_entity_poly.entity_id
_entity_poly.type
_entity_poly.pdbx_seq_one_letter_code
_entity_poly.pdbx_strand_id
1 'polypeptide(L)'
;ALKVAIGDDSKGAPPKRESLEDQEQSLWPSKGMRVRVVNETGELKMHHLKTGVVRRRHAARGAVDVALDDSDRMLKMVPQSQLQTFVSETCSRIEVVRGDHRGVIAELVSQNTRRKLATIRLGRGQAQKELEIPLTDVCEFI
;
A
#
# COMPACT_ATOMS: atom_id res chain seq x y z
N ALA A 1 -3.14 55.23 30.88
CA ALA A 1 -3.70 54.18 30.01
C ALA A 1 -2.52 53.42 29.40
N LEU A 2 -2.44 52.10 29.60
CA LEU A 2 -1.27 51.27 29.26
C LEU A 2 -1.75 49.93 28.67
N LYS A 3 -1.18 49.57 27.50
CA LYS A 3 -0.91 48.24 26.90
C LYS A 3 -1.30 48.17 25.41
N VAL A 4 -0.32 48.27 24.52
CA VAL A 4 0.56 47.21 23.95
C VAL A 4 -0.05 46.62 22.68
N ALA A 5 0.57 46.94 21.56
CA ALA A 5 0.45 46.24 20.29
C ALA A 5 1.35 45.01 20.31
N ILE A 6 0.84 43.84 19.89
CA ILE A 6 1.61 42.79 19.20
C ILE A 6 0.62 42.07 18.28
N GLY A 7 0.64 42.42 16.99
CA GLY A 7 0.22 41.51 15.94
C GLY A 7 1.40 40.59 15.65
N ASP A 8 1.18 39.28 15.73
CA ASP A 8 2.19 38.29 15.36
C ASP A 8 1.68 37.49 14.16
N ASP A 9 2.23 37.85 13.00
CA ASP A 9 2.08 37.20 11.71
C ASP A 9 2.61 35.76 11.81
N SER A 10 1.70 34.80 11.99
CA SER A 10 2.01 33.39 11.73
C SER A 10 2.09 33.18 10.21
N LYS A 11 3.21 33.60 9.61
CA LYS A 11 3.60 33.25 8.25
C LYS A 11 3.78 31.73 8.18
N GLY A 12 2.72 31.05 7.75
CA GLY A 12 2.74 29.64 7.40
C GLY A 12 3.88 29.38 6.43
N ALA A 13 4.83 28.55 6.84
CA ALA A 13 5.89 28.09 5.96
C ALA A 13 5.26 27.50 4.68
N PRO A 14 5.76 27.82 3.48
CA PRO A 14 5.26 27.23 2.26
C PRO A 14 5.41 25.70 2.35
N PRO A 15 4.45 24.91 1.85
CA PRO A 15 4.52 23.46 1.88
C PRO A 15 5.83 23.04 1.20
N LYS A 16 6.68 22.32 1.95
CA LYS A 16 7.92 21.75 1.40
C LYS A 16 7.52 20.91 0.18
N ARG A 17 8.09 21.22 -0.98
CA ARG A 17 7.96 20.36 -2.16
C ARG A 17 8.62 19.03 -1.81
N GLU A 18 7.82 17.99 -1.63
CA GLU A 18 8.31 16.63 -1.49
C GLU A 18 9.14 16.26 -2.73
N SER A 19 10.27 15.61 -2.51
CA SER A 19 11.10 15.12 -3.61
C SER A 19 10.34 14.03 -4.38
N LEU A 20 10.77 13.76 -5.63
CA LEU A 20 10.19 12.65 -6.40
C LEU A 20 10.38 11.31 -5.67
N GLU A 21 11.49 11.14 -4.97
CA GLU A 21 11.80 9.94 -4.19
C GLU A 21 10.83 9.79 -3.00
N ASP A 22 10.54 10.88 -2.30
CA ASP A 22 9.55 10.88 -1.20
C ASP A 22 8.15 10.50 -1.71
N GLN A 23 7.78 10.99 -2.89
CA GLN A 23 6.49 10.65 -3.52
C GLN A 23 6.43 9.18 -3.95
N GLU A 24 7.52 8.64 -4.49
CA GLU A 24 7.61 7.22 -4.82
C GLU A 24 7.56 6.34 -3.57
N GLN A 25 8.14 6.81 -2.47
CA GLN A 25 8.09 6.15 -1.18
C GLN A 25 6.75 6.34 -0.46
N SER A 26 5.96 7.37 -0.74
CA SER A 26 4.64 7.56 -0.10
C SER A 26 3.56 6.67 -0.73
N LEU A 27 3.73 6.24 -1.98
CA LEU A 27 2.83 5.32 -2.66
C LEU A 27 3.12 3.87 -2.24
N TRP A 28 2.29 3.33 -1.35
CA TRP A 28 2.50 1.99 -0.78
C TRP A 28 2.35 0.84 -1.80
N PRO A 29 1.43 0.87 -2.79
CA PRO A 29 1.32 -0.25 -3.73
C PRO A 29 2.48 -0.24 -4.74
N SER A 30 3.19 -1.36 -4.79
CA SER A 30 4.20 -1.67 -5.80
C SER A 30 3.57 -2.33 -7.03
N LYS A 31 4.24 -2.25 -8.18
CA LYS A 31 3.82 -2.97 -9.39
C LYS A 31 3.95 -4.48 -9.13
N GLY A 32 2.93 -5.25 -9.50
CA GLY A 32 2.86 -6.69 -9.24
C GLY A 32 2.10 -7.05 -7.96
N MET A 33 1.78 -6.09 -7.10
CA MET A 33 0.91 -6.35 -5.94
C MET A 33 -0.53 -6.62 -6.35
N ARG A 34 -1.16 -7.60 -5.72
CA ARG A 34 -2.61 -7.82 -5.79
C ARG A 34 -3.31 -7.04 -4.67
N VAL A 35 -4.20 -6.15 -5.05
CA VAL A 35 -4.92 -5.24 -4.14
C VAL A 35 -6.43 -5.49 -4.21
N ARG A 36 -7.14 -5.08 -3.16
CA ARG A 36 -8.61 -5.06 -3.14
C ARG A 36 -9.12 -3.63 -3.20
N VAL A 37 -10.11 -3.38 -4.06
CA VAL A 37 -10.83 -2.10 -4.08
C VAL A 37 -11.82 -2.05 -2.92
N VAL A 38 -11.75 -0.99 -2.10
CA VAL A 38 -12.63 -0.84 -0.91
C VAL A 38 -13.59 0.33 -1.01
N ASN A 39 -13.64 1.03 -2.15
CA ASN A 39 -14.55 2.16 -2.32
C ASN A 39 -16.01 1.69 -2.46
N GLU A 40 -16.90 2.24 -1.63
CA GLU A 40 -18.34 1.96 -1.64
C GLU A 40 -19.16 3.02 -2.38
N THR A 41 -18.51 4.08 -2.88
CA THR A 41 -19.15 5.25 -3.48
C THR A 41 -18.46 5.69 -4.78
N GLY A 42 -19.12 6.56 -5.55
CA GLY A 42 -18.54 7.12 -6.78
C GLY A 42 -18.26 6.09 -7.88
N GLU A 43 -17.30 6.42 -8.75
CA GLU A 43 -17.00 5.68 -9.99
C GLU A 43 -16.47 4.25 -9.76
N LEU A 44 -15.86 3.99 -8.60
CA LEU A 44 -15.32 2.67 -8.26
C LEU A 44 -16.32 1.78 -7.50
N LYS A 45 -17.51 2.27 -7.16
CA LYS A 45 -18.51 1.50 -6.41
C LYS A 45 -18.86 0.16 -7.07
N MET A 46 -18.93 0.12 -8.40
CA MET A 46 -19.21 -1.12 -9.15
C MET A 46 -18.10 -2.18 -9.03
N HIS A 47 -16.94 -1.79 -8.50
CA HIS A 47 -15.78 -2.65 -8.29
C HIS A 47 -15.48 -2.87 -6.80
N HIS A 48 -16.39 -2.50 -5.90
CA HIS A 48 -16.23 -2.72 -4.48
C HIS A 48 -15.93 -4.20 -4.17
N LEU A 49 -14.91 -4.46 -3.36
CA LEU A 49 -14.36 -5.77 -2.98
C LEU A 49 -13.72 -6.58 -4.11
N LYS A 50 -13.71 -6.09 -5.35
CA LYS A 50 -12.97 -6.74 -6.43
C LYS A 50 -11.48 -6.65 -6.19
N THR A 51 -10.77 -7.71 -6.56
CA THR A 51 -9.32 -7.78 -6.52
C THR A 51 -8.71 -7.57 -7.89
N GLY A 52 -7.46 -7.13 -7.92
CA GLY A 52 -6.70 -6.98 -9.15
C GLY A 52 -5.24 -6.68 -8.90
N VAL A 53 -4.45 -6.72 -9.96
CA VAL A 53 -3.00 -6.55 -9.90
C VAL A 53 -2.61 -5.15 -10.34
N VAL A 54 -1.75 -4.49 -9.55
CA VAL A 54 -1.18 -3.19 -9.88
C VAL A 54 -0.25 -3.33 -11.09
N ARG A 55 -0.56 -2.61 -12.17
CA ARG A 55 0.22 -2.62 -13.42
C ARG A 55 1.05 -1.37 -13.63
N ARG A 56 0.59 -0.21 -13.15
CA ARG A 56 1.27 1.08 -13.28
C ARG A 56 1.12 1.89 -12.00
N ARG A 57 2.18 2.60 -11.62
CA ARG A 57 2.22 3.51 -10.47
C ARG A 57 2.21 4.96 -10.96
N HIS A 58 1.46 5.81 -10.28
CA HIS A 58 1.39 7.26 -10.50
C HIS A 58 1.71 7.98 -9.18
N ALA A 59 2.98 7.92 -8.76
CA ALA A 59 3.45 8.39 -7.45
C ALA A 59 3.04 9.85 -7.15
N ALA A 60 3.27 10.76 -8.09
CA ALA A 60 2.90 12.18 -7.97
C ALA A 60 1.38 12.44 -7.80
N ARG A 61 0.55 11.40 -7.98
CA ARG A 61 -0.92 11.44 -7.82
C ARG A 61 -1.42 10.54 -6.70
N GLY A 62 -0.54 9.81 -6.01
CA GLY A 62 -0.93 8.85 -4.98
C GLY A 62 -1.86 7.75 -5.52
N ALA A 63 -1.70 7.34 -6.78
CA ALA A 63 -2.65 6.49 -7.48
C ALA A 63 -1.96 5.38 -8.30
N VAL A 64 -2.74 4.38 -8.71
CA VAL A 64 -2.26 3.25 -9.52
C VAL A 64 -3.28 2.84 -10.58
N ASP A 65 -2.80 2.16 -11.63
CA ASP A 65 -3.68 1.41 -12.53
C ASP A 65 -3.73 -0.06 -12.08
N VAL A 66 -4.94 -0.60 -11.99
CA VAL A 66 -5.22 -1.97 -11.50
C VAL A 66 -5.89 -2.78 -12.61
N ALA A 67 -5.31 -3.91 -13.00
CA ALA A 67 -5.98 -4.88 -13.85
C ALA A 67 -6.80 -5.83 -12.97
N LEU A 68 -8.11 -5.89 -13.17
CA LEU A 68 -9.00 -6.74 -12.35
C LEU A 68 -8.74 -8.22 -12.61
N ASP A 69 -8.90 -9.06 -11.59
CA ASP A 69 -8.70 -10.51 -11.73
C ASP A 69 -9.85 -11.19 -12.50
N ASP A 70 -11.05 -10.61 -12.45
CA ASP A 70 -12.29 -11.20 -12.97
C ASP A 70 -12.67 -10.74 -14.38
N SER A 71 -11.87 -9.86 -14.99
CA SER A 71 -12.15 -9.26 -16.29
C SER A 71 -10.91 -8.67 -16.93
N ASP A 72 -10.92 -8.49 -18.25
CA ASP A 72 -9.86 -7.76 -18.98
C ASP A 72 -9.90 -6.24 -18.73
N ARG A 73 -10.67 -5.80 -17.73
CA ARG A 73 -10.83 -4.39 -17.40
C ARG A 73 -9.65 -3.89 -16.58
N MET A 74 -9.14 -2.74 -16.99
CA MET A 74 -8.13 -1.99 -16.25
C MET A 74 -8.76 -0.74 -15.63
N LEU A 75 -8.74 -0.66 -14.31
CA LEU A 75 -9.08 0.55 -13.56
C LEU A 75 -7.89 1.51 -13.63
N LYS A 76 -8.18 2.79 -13.87
CA LYS A 76 -7.17 3.84 -14.07
C LYS A 76 -7.18 4.80 -12.90
N MET A 77 -6.00 5.29 -12.54
CA MET A 77 -5.84 6.36 -11.54
C MET A 77 -6.57 6.07 -10.22
N VAL A 78 -6.58 4.81 -9.78
CA VAL A 78 -7.21 4.40 -8.51
C VAL A 78 -6.40 4.96 -7.34
N PRO A 79 -6.99 5.80 -6.47
CA PRO A 79 -6.27 6.34 -5.32
C PRO A 79 -5.86 5.20 -4.38
N GLN A 80 -4.63 5.26 -3.85
CA GLN A 80 -4.15 4.24 -2.91
C GLN A 80 -4.98 4.16 -1.62
N SER A 81 -5.69 5.22 -1.26
CA SER A 81 -6.63 5.28 -0.13
C SER A 81 -7.90 4.47 -0.35
N GLN A 82 -8.20 4.10 -1.60
CA GLN A 82 -9.34 3.27 -1.98
C GLN A 82 -8.94 1.81 -2.22
N LEU A 83 -7.70 1.46 -1.84
CA LEU A 83 -7.14 0.13 -1.95
C LEU A 83 -6.81 -0.42 -0.57
N GLN A 84 -6.92 -1.74 -0.46
CA GLN A 84 -6.50 -2.50 0.70
C GLN A 84 -5.51 -3.58 0.27
N THR A 85 -4.59 -3.94 1.16
CA THR A 85 -3.76 -5.14 0.98
C THR A 85 -4.65 -6.36 0.86
N PHE A 86 -4.20 -7.32 0.08
CA PHE A 86 -4.90 -8.58 -0.10
C PHE A 86 -3.88 -9.73 -0.12
N VAL A 87 -4.22 -10.83 0.54
CA VAL A 87 -3.47 -12.07 0.56
C VAL A 87 -4.47 -13.19 0.35
N SER A 88 -4.39 -13.87 -0.79
CA SER A 88 -5.25 -15.02 -1.09
C SER A 88 -4.85 -16.26 -0.29
N GLU A 89 -5.74 -17.25 -0.25
CA GLU A 89 -5.46 -18.54 0.39
C GLU A 89 -4.33 -19.31 -0.30
N THR A 90 -4.14 -19.11 -1.60
CA THR A 90 -3.14 -19.77 -2.44
C THR A 90 -1.85 -18.95 -2.61
N CYS A 91 -1.72 -17.83 -1.90
CA CYS A 91 -0.56 -16.97 -1.96
C CYS A 91 0.71 -17.70 -1.48
N SER A 92 1.78 -17.60 -2.27
CA SER A 92 3.12 -18.11 -1.92
C SER A 92 4.17 -17.00 -1.77
N ARG A 93 3.90 -15.81 -2.33
CA ARG A 93 4.83 -14.67 -2.36
C ARG A 93 4.11 -13.41 -1.94
N ILE A 94 4.75 -12.65 -1.06
CA ILE A 94 4.26 -11.38 -0.57
C ILE A 94 5.34 -10.31 -0.72
N GLU A 95 4.93 -9.06 -0.69
CA GLU A 95 5.79 -7.91 -0.42
C GLU A 95 5.32 -7.24 0.88
N VAL A 96 6.28 -6.87 1.72
CA VAL A 96 6.01 -6.13 2.95
C VAL A 96 5.72 -4.67 2.62
N VAL A 97 4.57 -4.15 3.02
CA VAL A 97 4.13 -2.79 2.67
C VAL A 97 4.37 -1.76 3.79
N ARG A 98 4.60 -2.21 5.03
CA ARG A 98 4.81 -1.35 6.21
C ARG A 98 5.89 -1.91 7.15
N GLY A 99 6.47 -1.05 7.99
CA GLY A 99 7.48 -1.40 8.97
C GLY A 99 8.91 -1.52 8.40
N ASP A 100 9.82 -2.06 9.21
CA ASP A 100 11.28 -2.07 8.95
C ASP A 100 11.69 -2.90 7.73
N HIS A 101 10.82 -3.82 7.32
CA HIS A 101 11.05 -4.69 6.16
C HIS A 101 10.31 -4.23 4.91
N ARG A 102 9.78 -3.01 4.88
CA ARG A 102 9.02 -2.47 3.74
C ARG A 102 9.79 -2.61 2.41
N GLY A 103 9.10 -3.04 1.37
CA GLY A 103 9.62 -3.28 0.03
C GLY A 103 10.29 -4.65 -0.16
N VAL A 104 10.45 -5.43 0.91
CA VAL A 104 11.03 -6.78 0.82
C VAL A 104 9.99 -7.76 0.30
N ILE A 105 10.35 -8.48 -0.76
CA ILE A 105 9.60 -9.64 -1.27
C ILE A 105 10.05 -10.90 -0.53
N ALA A 106 9.09 -11.65 0.01
CA ALA A 106 9.33 -12.82 0.85
C ALA A 106 8.40 -13.99 0.46
N GLU A 107 8.76 -15.18 0.92
CA GLU A 107 7.90 -16.37 0.85
C GLU A 107 6.87 -16.31 1.99
N LEU A 108 5.60 -16.57 1.68
CA LEU A 108 4.56 -16.77 2.68
C LEU A 108 4.58 -18.22 3.13
N VAL A 109 4.93 -18.47 4.39
CA VAL A 109 5.00 -19.81 4.97
C VAL A 109 3.63 -20.26 5.45
N SER A 110 2.94 -19.38 6.16
CA SER A 110 1.57 -19.63 6.62
C SER A 110 0.83 -18.33 6.91
N GLN A 111 -0.50 -18.41 6.96
CA GLN A 111 -1.36 -17.32 7.38
C GLN A 111 -2.34 -17.79 8.44
N ASN A 112 -2.58 -16.94 9.44
CA ASN A 112 -3.58 -17.15 10.47
C ASN A 112 -4.59 -16.00 10.40
N THR A 113 -5.66 -16.23 9.65
CA THR A 113 -6.73 -15.23 9.43
C THR A 113 -7.45 -14.85 10.73
N ARG A 114 -7.56 -15.78 11.68
CA ARG A 114 -8.17 -15.54 13.01
C ARG A 114 -7.34 -14.56 13.85
N ARG A 115 -6.01 -14.73 13.86
CA ARG A 115 -5.08 -13.82 14.57
C ARG A 115 -4.66 -12.61 13.74
N LYS A 116 -5.02 -12.59 12.44
CA LYS A 116 -4.61 -11.58 11.44
C LYS A 116 -3.08 -11.47 11.28
N LEU A 117 -2.39 -12.61 11.33
CA LEU A 117 -0.93 -12.70 11.20
C LEU A 117 -0.53 -13.56 10.00
N ALA A 118 0.61 -13.25 9.41
CA ALA A 118 1.33 -14.06 8.43
C ALA A 118 2.70 -14.42 9.00
N THR A 119 3.14 -15.65 8.73
CA THR A 119 4.55 -16.05 8.93
C THR A 119 5.25 -15.98 7.58
N ILE A 120 6.26 -15.12 7.48
CA ILE A 120 7.03 -14.91 6.25
C ILE A 120 8.45 -15.40 6.43
N ARG A 121 9.07 -15.87 5.35
CA ARG A 121 10.48 -16.27 5.34
C ARG A 121 11.32 -15.26 4.57
N LEU A 122 12.23 -14.61 5.28
CA LEU A 122 13.19 -13.65 4.77
C LEU A 122 14.52 -14.34 4.46
N GLY A 123 15.23 -13.86 3.43
CA GLY A 123 16.58 -14.35 3.07
C GLY A 123 16.60 -15.52 2.08
N ARG A 124 17.80 -16.06 1.83
CA ARG A 124 18.05 -17.22 0.96
C ARG A 124 19.09 -18.15 1.59
N GLY A 125 18.98 -19.45 1.35
CA GLY A 125 19.95 -20.44 1.82
C GLY A 125 19.97 -20.55 3.35
N GLN A 126 21.17 -20.56 3.96
CA GLN A 126 21.33 -20.76 5.41
C GLN A 126 21.01 -19.52 6.27
N ALA A 127 20.79 -18.35 5.66
CA ALA A 127 20.42 -17.12 6.37
C ALA A 127 18.90 -16.90 6.41
N GLN A 128 18.10 -17.96 6.29
CA GLN A 128 16.64 -17.85 6.34
C GLN A 128 16.17 -17.54 7.76
N LYS A 129 15.31 -16.54 7.87
CA LYS A 129 14.66 -16.16 9.12
C LYS A 129 13.16 -16.11 8.90
N GLU A 130 12.41 -16.77 9.79
CA GLU A 130 10.96 -16.64 9.82
C GLU A 130 10.55 -15.51 10.78
N LEU A 131 9.52 -14.78 10.39
CA LEU A 131 8.99 -13.64 11.14
C LEU A 131 7.46 -13.67 11.08
N GLU A 132 6.81 -13.49 12.23
CA GLU A 132 5.37 -13.18 12.27
C GLU A 132 5.15 -11.68 12.01
N ILE A 133 4.25 -11.34 11.10
CA ILE A 133 3.91 -9.97 10.71
C ILE A 133 2.38 -9.84 10.55
N PRO A 134 1.76 -8.68 10.83
CA PRO A 134 0.34 -8.47 10.56
C PRO A 134 -0.01 -8.66 9.07
N LEU A 135 -1.16 -9.29 8.80
CA LEU A 135 -1.69 -9.41 7.42
C LEU A 135 -1.97 -8.05 6.76
N THR A 136 -2.18 -7.01 7.57
CA THR A 136 -2.33 -5.65 7.05
C THR A 136 -1.04 -5.11 6.46
N ASP A 137 0.12 -5.61 6.91
CA ASP A 137 1.44 -5.06 6.59
C ASP A 137 2.16 -5.84 5.48
N VAL A 138 1.47 -6.82 4.91
CA VAL A 138 1.92 -7.58 3.75
C VAL A 138 0.84 -7.56 2.66
N CYS A 139 1.27 -7.72 1.42
CA CYS A 139 0.41 -7.78 0.26
C CYS A 139 0.90 -8.90 -0.67
N GLU A 140 -0.01 -9.66 -1.27
CA GLU A 140 0.34 -10.67 -2.24
C GLU A 140 1.06 -10.06 -3.45
N PHE A 141 2.12 -10.73 -3.91
CA PHE A 141 2.97 -10.29 -4.99
C PHE A 141 3.05 -11.35 -6.10
N ILE A 142 2.73 -10.94 -7.33
CA ILE A 142 2.69 -11.80 -8.53
C ILE A 142 3.95 -11.61 -9.37
#